data_AF-A0A933WCB9-F1
#
_entry.id   AF-A0A933WCB9-F1
#
_cell.length_a   1.000
_cell.length_b   1.000
_cell.length_c   1.000
_cell.angle_alpha   90.00
_cell.angle_beta   90.00
_cell.angle_gamma   90.00
#
_symmetry.space_group_name_H-M   'P 1'
#
loop_
_entity.id
_entity.type
_entity.pdbx_description
1 polymer ?
#
loop_
_entity_poly.entity_id
_entity_poly.type
_entity_poly.pdbx_seq_one_letter_code
_entity_poly.pdbx_strand_id
1 'polypeptide(L)'
;MPKAAAGDLRYHITIHKPYQNWALWPGKGKLYKGKEPHGSLLTTYVNEIALDSINKAQGMIDRSMVVKENYDANKKLMAVTVMYKVKGYNPEGGDWFWAKFDPKMEIQAEGKVKDCMDCHGTVKNNDYIFTGKVAGK
;
A
#
# COMPACT_ATOMS: atom_id res chain seq x y z
N MET A 1 -14.50 -3.53 -7.86
CA MET A 1 -13.28 -2.88 -7.32
C MET A 1 -13.58 -1.41 -7.07
N PRO A 2 -13.02 -0.77 -6.03
CA PRO A 2 -13.31 0.61 -5.71
C PRO A 2 -12.74 1.58 -6.76
N LYS A 3 -13.30 2.78 -6.84
CA LYS A 3 -12.74 3.95 -7.52
C LYS A 3 -11.46 4.40 -6.81
N ALA A 4 -10.65 5.19 -7.52
CA ALA A 4 -9.49 5.88 -6.96
C ALA A 4 -9.94 7.07 -6.09
N ALA A 5 -10.63 6.78 -4.99
CA ALA A 5 -11.12 7.74 -4.01
C ALA A 5 -11.10 7.06 -2.63
N ALA A 6 -10.61 7.75 -1.61
CA ALA A 6 -10.30 7.17 -0.31
C ALA A 6 -11.56 6.72 0.43
N GLY A 7 -12.71 7.37 0.23
CA GLY A 7 -13.99 6.91 0.78
C GLY A 7 -14.40 5.52 0.25
N ASP A 8 -14.33 5.32 -1.07
CA ASP A 8 -14.69 4.07 -1.72
C ASP A 8 -13.63 2.98 -1.45
N LEU A 9 -12.34 3.34 -1.50
CA LEU A 9 -11.25 2.47 -1.11
C LEU A 9 -11.37 2.03 0.35
N ARG A 10 -11.66 2.95 1.28
CA ARG A 10 -11.89 2.63 2.70
C ARG A 10 -13.03 1.63 2.85
N TYR A 11 -14.19 1.93 2.28
CA TYR A 11 -15.33 1.01 2.32
C TYR A 11 -14.96 -0.39 1.81
N HIS A 12 -14.21 -0.44 0.70
CA HIS A 12 -13.75 -1.70 0.15
C HIS A 12 -12.85 -2.47 1.12
N ILE A 13 -11.84 -1.82 1.71
CA ILE A 13 -10.83 -2.50 2.54
C ILE A 13 -11.26 -2.70 4.00
N THR A 14 -12.34 -2.09 4.47
CA THR A 14 -12.81 -2.25 5.86
C THR A 14 -14.16 -2.96 5.99
N ILE A 15 -15.05 -2.83 5.00
CA ILE A 15 -16.40 -3.39 5.06
C ILE A 15 -16.59 -4.51 4.04
N HIS A 16 -16.33 -4.25 2.75
CA HIS A 16 -16.64 -5.22 1.69
C HIS A 16 -15.65 -6.40 1.69
N LYS A 17 -14.34 -6.12 1.61
CA LYS A 17 -13.25 -7.09 1.66
C LYS A 17 -12.22 -6.64 2.72
N PRO A 18 -12.49 -6.86 4.02
CA PRO A 18 -11.60 -6.43 5.10
C PRO A 18 -10.15 -6.87 4.89
N TYR A 19 -9.21 -5.93 4.84
CA TYR A 19 -7.81 -6.22 4.48
C TYR A 19 -7.10 -7.13 5.48
N GLN A 20 -7.58 -7.17 6.72
CA GLN A 20 -7.03 -8.05 7.75
C GLN A 20 -7.21 -9.53 7.41
N ASN A 21 -8.09 -9.87 6.47
CA ASN A 21 -8.30 -11.22 5.94
C ASN A 21 -7.44 -11.50 4.70
N TRP A 22 -6.69 -10.52 4.19
CA TRP A 22 -5.83 -10.70 3.03
C TRP A 22 -4.49 -11.34 3.42
N ALA A 23 -3.73 -11.77 2.42
CA ALA A 23 -2.38 -12.27 2.62
C ALA A 23 -1.47 -11.17 3.19
N LEU A 24 -0.57 -11.56 4.09
CA LEU A 24 0.58 -10.74 4.45
C LEU A 24 1.55 -10.67 3.27
N TRP A 25 2.33 -9.61 3.21
CA TRP A 25 3.45 -9.53 2.28
C TRP A 25 4.37 -10.75 2.45
N PRO A 26 4.68 -11.50 1.37
CA PRO A 26 5.47 -12.73 1.45
C PRO A 26 6.81 -12.54 2.18
N GLY A 27 7.05 -13.35 3.20
CA GLY A 27 8.30 -13.38 3.96
C GLY A 27 8.49 -12.27 5.01
N LYS A 28 7.51 -11.38 5.25
CA LYS A 28 7.64 -10.31 6.26
C LYS A 28 7.03 -10.63 7.63
N GLY A 29 5.91 -11.36 7.66
CA GLY A 29 5.12 -11.52 8.88
C GLY A 29 4.47 -10.21 9.36
N LYS A 30 4.01 -10.18 10.62
CA LYS A 30 3.43 -8.99 11.27
C LYS A 30 4.48 -8.26 12.10
N LEU A 31 4.29 -6.95 12.29
CA LEU A 31 5.14 -6.09 13.14
C LEU A 31 6.64 -6.20 12.82
N TYR A 32 6.99 -6.28 11.53
CA TYR A 32 8.39 -6.28 11.11
C TYR A 32 8.99 -4.87 11.26
N LYS A 33 10.31 -4.79 11.41
CA LYS A 33 11.02 -3.50 11.59
C LYS A 33 10.73 -2.55 10.43
N GLY A 34 10.20 -1.38 10.76
CA GLY A 34 9.90 -0.31 9.81
C GLY A 34 11.07 0.65 9.58
N LYS A 35 10.80 1.70 8.81
CA LYS A 35 11.75 2.77 8.49
C LYS A 35 10.98 4.08 8.31
N GLU A 36 11.53 5.18 8.82
CA GLU A 36 11.02 6.53 8.60
C GLU A 36 10.80 6.81 7.09
N PRO A 37 9.74 7.56 6.72
CA PRO A 37 8.76 8.25 7.59
C PRO A 37 7.60 7.36 8.06
N HIS A 38 7.70 6.04 7.84
CA HIS A 38 6.69 5.10 8.32
C HIS A 38 6.97 4.68 9.77
N GLY A 39 5.99 4.02 10.40
CA GLY A 39 6.11 3.59 11.79
C GLY A 39 7.34 2.70 12.09
N SER A 40 7.76 2.67 13.34
CA SER A 40 8.86 1.83 13.83
C SER A 40 8.64 0.33 13.58
N LEU A 41 7.38 -0.10 13.56
CA LEU A 41 6.97 -1.45 13.21
C LEU A 41 5.87 -1.40 12.15
N LEU A 42 5.87 -2.36 11.24
CA LEU A 42 4.95 -2.42 10.12
C LEU A 42 4.28 -3.79 10.01
N THR A 43 3.03 -3.79 9.58
CA THR A 43 2.40 -4.98 8.99
C THR A 43 1.92 -4.61 7.61
N THR A 44 2.15 -5.46 6.61
CA THR A 44 1.77 -5.17 5.22
C THR A 44 0.94 -6.31 4.67
N TYR A 45 -0.24 -5.97 4.16
CA TYR A 45 -1.21 -6.86 3.55
C TYR A 45 -1.31 -6.55 2.07
N VAL A 46 -1.60 -7.58 1.29
CA VAL A 46 -1.71 -7.48 -0.17
C VAL A 46 -2.95 -8.24 -0.62
N ASN A 47 -3.74 -7.63 -1.50
CA ASN A 47 -4.87 -8.35 -2.08
C ASN A 47 -4.36 -9.49 -3.00
N GLU A 48 -5.26 -10.38 -3.40
CA GLU A 48 -4.94 -11.55 -4.23
C GLU A 48 -4.21 -11.18 -5.54
N ILE A 49 -4.56 -10.04 -6.14
CA ILE A 49 -3.97 -9.53 -7.38
C ILE A 49 -2.52 -9.06 -7.16
N ALA A 50 -2.29 -8.30 -6.08
CA ALA A 50 -0.95 -7.88 -5.71
C ALA A 50 -0.08 -9.07 -5.30
N LEU A 51 -0.65 -10.07 -4.61
CA LEU A 51 0.07 -11.28 -4.23
C LEU A 51 0.57 -12.05 -5.46
N ASP A 52 -0.30 -12.27 -6.45
CA ASP A 52 0.08 -12.90 -7.71
C ASP A 52 1.16 -12.10 -8.46
N SER A 53 1.03 -10.76 -8.49
CA SER A 53 2.02 -9.87 -9.08
C SER A 53 3.40 -9.98 -8.41
N ILE A 54 3.44 -10.03 -7.07
CA ILE A 54 4.66 -10.19 -6.28
C ILE A 54 5.35 -11.50 -6.63
N ASN A 55 4.59 -12.60 -6.72
CA ASN A 55 5.13 -13.92 -7.03
C ASN A 55 5.72 -13.99 -8.45
N LYS A 56 5.13 -13.26 -9.40
CA LYS A 56 5.63 -13.16 -10.78
C LYS A 56 6.82 -12.24 -10.94
N ALA A 57 7.00 -11.27 -10.03
CA ALA A 57 8.07 -10.27 -10.06
C ALA A 57 8.17 -9.48 -11.38
N GLN A 58 7.02 -9.17 -11.99
CA GLN A 58 6.90 -8.46 -13.28
C GLN A 58 6.26 -7.05 -13.14
N GLY A 59 6.19 -6.53 -11.92
CA GLY A 59 5.45 -5.31 -11.58
C GLY A 59 4.03 -5.61 -11.13
N MET A 60 3.43 -4.64 -10.46
CA MET A 60 2.04 -4.68 -10.01
C MET A 60 1.12 -4.37 -11.18
N ILE A 61 0.09 -5.20 -11.37
CA ILE A 61 -0.92 -4.98 -12.40
C ILE A 61 -2.07 -4.11 -11.88
N ASP A 62 -3.00 -3.76 -12.79
CA ASP A 62 -4.21 -3.01 -12.43
C ASP A 62 -4.94 -3.70 -11.28
N ARG A 63 -5.42 -2.89 -10.35
CA ARG A 63 -6.13 -3.30 -9.13
C ARG A 63 -5.31 -3.96 -8.03
N SER A 64 -3.99 -4.06 -8.17
CA SER A 64 -3.12 -4.41 -7.04
C SER A 64 -3.29 -3.41 -5.89
N MET A 65 -3.46 -3.93 -4.68
CA MET A 65 -3.54 -3.14 -3.45
C MET A 65 -2.50 -3.59 -2.44
N VAL A 66 -1.83 -2.62 -1.83
CA VAL A 66 -0.92 -2.82 -0.70
C VAL A 66 -1.43 -1.97 0.46
N VAL A 67 -1.82 -2.61 1.56
CA VAL A 67 -2.26 -1.95 2.79
C VAL A 67 -1.17 -2.12 3.84
N LYS A 68 -0.73 -1.03 4.45
CA LYS A 68 0.33 -1.03 5.47
C LYS A 68 -0.20 -0.42 6.75
N GLU A 69 -0.19 -1.19 7.82
CA GLU A 69 -0.36 -0.70 9.17
C GLU A 69 0.98 -0.17 9.67
N ASN A 70 0.97 1.04 10.23
CA ASN A 70 2.13 1.76 10.72
C ASN A 70 2.03 1.86 12.24
N TYR A 71 2.97 1.28 12.97
CA TYR A 71 2.96 1.24 14.42
C TYR A 71 4.15 1.99 15.02
N ASP A 72 3.99 2.52 16.22
CA ASP A 72 5.12 3.01 17.02
C ASP A 72 5.94 1.85 17.64
N ALA A 73 7.00 2.20 18.38
CA ALA A 73 7.85 1.23 19.08
C ALA A 73 7.11 0.42 20.16
N ASN A 74 5.98 0.93 20.67
CA ASN A 74 5.13 0.26 21.65
C ASN A 74 4.02 -0.59 21.00
N LYS A 75 4.09 -0.80 19.68
CA LYS A 75 3.08 -1.56 18.89
C LYS A 75 1.71 -0.88 18.87
N LYS A 76 1.61 0.42 19.12
CA LYS A 76 0.38 1.19 18.95
C LYS A 76 0.20 1.56 17.49
N LEU A 77 -0.99 1.31 16.93
CA LEU A 77 -1.30 1.70 15.55
C LEU A 77 -1.36 3.22 15.45
N MET A 78 -0.61 3.77 14.49
CA MET A 78 -0.49 5.20 14.24
C MET A 78 -1.17 5.63 12.95
N ALA A 79 -1.12 4.79 11.90
CA ALA A 79 -1.78 5.06 10.63
C ALA A 79 -1.95 3.79 9.79
N VAL A 80 -2.91 3.83 8.87
CA VAL A 80 -3.03 2.84 7.78
C VAL A 80 -2.75 3.56 6.46
N THR A 81 -1.69 3.15 5.76
CA THR A 81 -1.34 3.71 4.44
C THR A 81 -1.62 2.69 3.35
N VAL A 82 -2.13 3.15 2.21
CA VAL A 82 -2.59 2.29 1.12
C VAL A 82 -2.03 2.77 -0.20
N MET A 83 -1.53 1.83 -0.99
CA MET A 83 -1.22 1.99 -2.40
C MET A 83 -2.23 1.19 -3.20
N TYR A 84 -2.92 1.82 -4.15
CA TYR A 84 -3.90 1.18 -5.01
C TYR A 84 -3.60 1.50 -6.47
N LYS A 85 -3.28 0.47 -7.26
CA LYS A 85 -2.96 0.64 -8.67
C LYS A 85 -4.24 0.72 -9.49
N VAL A 86 -4.40 1.80 -10.25
CA VAL A 86 -5.58 2.06 -11.09
C VAL A 86 -5.11 2.54 -12.44
N LYS A 87 -5.23 1.68 -13.46
CA LYS A 87 -4.80 1.94 -14.83
C LYS A 87 -5.32 3.30 -15.33
N GLY A 88 -4.41 4.15 -15.79
CA GLY A 88 -4.71 5.48 -16.34
C GLY A 88 -4.99 6.57 -15.30
N TYR A 89 -4.95 6.29 -14.00
CA TYR A 89 -5.18 7.30 -12.96
C TYR A 89 -4.04 8.31 -12.88
N ASN A 90 -2.80 7.83 -12.93
CA ASN A 90 -1.61 8.65 -12.79
C ASN A 90 -0.43 8.05 -13.55
N PRO A 91 -0.43 8.06 -14.89
CA PRO A 91 0.59 7.35 -15.67
C PRO A 91 2.03 7.74 -15.32
N GLU A 92 2.27 9.02 -15.05
CA GLU A 92 3.59 9.54 -14.62
C GLU A 92 4.02 9.05 -13.22
N GLY A 93 3.05 8.72 -12.36
CA GLY A 93 3.27 8.13 -11.04
C GLY A 93 3.04 6.62 -11.00
N GLY A 94 3.14 5.92 -12.13
CA GLY A 94 2.97 4.47 -12.21
C GLY A 94 1.56 3.97 -11.95
N ASP A 95 0.56 4.82 -12.18
CA ASP A 95 -0.87 4.55 -11.93
C ASP A 95 -1.23 4.29 -10.47
N TRP A 96 -0.38 4.73 -9.53
CA TRP A 96 -0.65 4.61 -8.11
C TRP A 96 -1.56 5.72 -7.58
N PHE A 97 -2.67 5.30 -6.96
CA PHE A 97 -3.46 6.09 -6.02
C PHE A 97 -2.95 5.84 -4.60
N TRP A 98 -2.72 6.91 -3.84
CA TRP A 98 -2.21 6.86 -2.48
C TRP A 98 -3.33 7.23 -1.51
N ALA A 99 -3.39 6.58 -0.35
CA ALA A 99 -4.26 7.02 0.74
C ALA A 99 -3.57 6.83 2.10
N LYS A 100 -3.88 7.73 3.03
CA LYS A 100 -3.50 7.61 4.43
C LYS A 100 -4.75 7.77 5.29
N PHE A 101 -4.90 6.87 6.24
CA PHE A 101 -5.91 6.93 7.27
C PHE A 101 -5.28 6.97 8.65
N ASP A 102 -5.97 7.59 9.59
CA ASP A 102 -5.64 7.51 11.00
C ASP A 102 -6.06 6.13 11.59
N PRO A 103 -5.81 5.85 12.88
CA PRO A 103 -6.22 4.59 13.51
C PRO A 103 -7.74 4.36 13.56
N LYS A 104 -8.57 5.40 13.34
CA LYS A 104 -10.02 5.31 13.26
C LYS A 104 -10.54 5.18 11.82
N MET A 105 -9.63 5.03 10.86
CA MET A 105 -9.93 5.00 9.42
C MET A 105 -10.51 6.32 8.87
N GLU A 106 -10.22 7.45 9.51
CA GLU A 106 -10.50 8.79 8.99
C GLU A 106 -9.45 9.17 7.93
N ILE A 107 -9.90 9.76 6.83
CA ILE A 107 -9.03 10.11 5.69
C ILE A 107 -8.12 11.27 6.11
N GLN A 108 -6.81 11.05 6.02
CA GLN A 108 -5.78 12.06 6.31
C GLN A 108 -5.13 12.61 5.04
N ALA A 109 -5.03 11.78 3.99
CA ALA A 109 -4.54 12.19 2.67
C ALA A 109 -5.02 11.20 1.61
N GLU A 110 -5.17 11.66 0.36
CA GLU A 110 -5.52 10.79 -0.76
C GLU A 110 -5.04 11.32 -2.13
N GLY A 111 -5.04 10.43 -3.12
CA GLY A 111 -4.83 10.78 -4.53
C GLY A 111 -3.36 10.76 -4.96
N LYS A 112 -2.95 11.79 -5.68
CA LYS A 112 -1.56 12.00 -6.16
C LYS A 112 -0.74 12.72 -5.09
N VAL A 113 -0.59 12.09 -3.92
CA VAL A 113 0.05 12.71 -2.75
C VAL A 113 1.54 12.91 -3.02
N LYS A 114 1.97 14.18 -3.11
CA LYS A 114 3.33 14.56 -3.53
C LYS A 114 4.41 13.88 -2.70
N ASP A 115 4.34 13.93 -1.38
CA ASP A 115 5.35 13.34 -0.49
C ASP A 115 5.48 11.82 -0.67
N CYS A 116 4.35 11.13 -0.91
CA CYS A 116 4.36 9.70 -1.22
C CYS A 116 5.04 9.45 -2.56
N MET A 117 4.68 10.21 -3.59
CA MET A 117 5.20 10.07 -4.95
C MET A 117 6.69 10.41 -5.04
N ASP A 118 7.16 11.46 -4.37
CA ASP A 118 8.57 11.87 -4.40
C ASP A 118 9.46 10.78 -3.82
N CYS A 119 9.12 10.26 -2.64
CA CYS A 119 9.92 9.22 -1.99
C CYS A 119 9.85 7.89 -2.75
N HIS A 120 8.66 7.44 -3.12
CA HIS A 120 8.48 6.17 -3.82
C HIS A 120 8.94 6.21 -5.29
N GLY A 121 8.98 7.39 -5.91
CA GLY A 121 9.50 7.59 -7.26
C GLY A 121 10.98 7.23 -7.40
N THR A 122 11.74 7.26 -6.30
CA THR A 122 13.15 6.82 -6.28
C THR A 122 13.34 5.33 -6.59
N VAL A 123 12.29 4.52 -6.42
CA VAL A 123 12.26 3.08 -6.73
C VAL A 123 11.25 2.76 -7.83
N LYS A 124 11.06 3.68 -8.79
CA LYS A 124 10.18 3.48 -9.97
C LYS A 124 10.51 2.20 -10.76
N ASN A 125 11.77 1.77 -10.78
CA ASN A 125 12.22 0.53 -11.42
C ASN A 125 11.71 -0.74 -10.71
N ASN A 126 11.39 -0.63 -9.42
CA ASN A 126 10.71 -1.66 -8.64
C ASN A 126 9.22 -1.32 -8.44
N ASP A 127 8.62 -0.66 -9.41
CA ASP A 127 7.22 -0.25 -9.42
C ASP A 127 6.78 0.50 -8.16
N TYR A 128 7.61 1.44 -7.70
CA TYR A 128 7.34 2.31 -6.55
C TYR A 128 7.22 1.56 -5.21
N ILE A 129 7.63 0.28 -5.12
CA ILE A 129 7.53 -0.51 -3.89
C ILE A 129 8.88 -0.66 -3.18
N PHE A 130 8.91 -0.37 -1.87
CA PHE A 130 10.07 -0.63 -1.01
C PHE A 130 10.02 -1.95 -0.24
N THR A 131 8.83 -2.53 -0.06
CA THR A 131 8.63 -3.67 0.87
C THR A 131 9.39 -4.92 0.43
N GLY A 132 9.52 -5.13 -0.87
CA GLY A 132 10.29 -6.22 -1.48
C GLY A 132 10.41 -6.01 -2.99
N LYS A 133 11.21 -6.86 -3.65
CA LYS A 133 11.36 -6.85 -5.10
C LYS A 133 10.06 -7.34 -5.76
N VAL A 134 9.53 -6.54 -6.66
CA VAL A 134 8.29 -6.82 -7.41
C VAL A 134 8.47 -6.62 -8.90
N ALA A 135 9.53 -5.93 -9.34
CA ALA A 135 9.89 -5.75 -10.73
C ALA A 135 11.42 -5.72 -10.91
N GLY A 136 11.86 -5.92 -12.15
CA GLY A 136 13.27 -5.95 -12.53
C GLY A 136 13.91 -7.33 -12.38
N LYS A 137 14.89 -7.64 -13.23
CA LYS A 137 15.75 -8.83 -13.08
C LYS A 137 16.68 -8.70 -11.89
#